data_AF-M7BFB4-F1
#
_entry.id   AF-M7BFB4-F1
#
_cell.length_a   1.000
_cell.length_b   1.000
_cell.length_c   1.000
_cell.angle_alpha   90.00
_cell.angle_beta   90.00
_cell.angle_gamma   90.00
#
_symmetry.space_group_name_H-M   'P 1'
#
loop_
_entity.id
_entity.type
_entity.pdbx_description
1 polymer ?
#
loop_
_entity_poly.entity_id
_entity_poly.type
_entity_poly.pdbx_seq_one_letter_code
_entity_poly.pdbx_strand_id
1 'polypeptide(L)'
;MAGEHRLLLDNAQQLVLVCTKGEKYLLQAGMQDLALLDNASVVIGTDGCVKAVGHADAIRQQFSEASFEKIIDCSGKCILPGKNATEATDDIISNHLPKLKELNLNGEIHVNNIDVFCEKGVFDLNCTRRILQAGKGIGLQINFHGDELHPMKSAELGAELGAQAISHLEEISDEGIAAMASAKCAAVLLPTTAYMLRLKQPQARKMLKEGVIVALGSDFNPNAYCYSMPMVMHLACVNMKMSMKEALAAATINAAYALGRSHMHGSIENGKQGDLIIINSSRWEHLIYQFGGHQELIEYVIVKGKVIYKNKGIMGY
;
A
#
# COMPACT_ATOMS: atom_id res chain seq x y z
N MET A 1 -4.47 -41.24 3.22
CA MET A 1 -3.90 -41.88 2.02
C MET A 1 -3.55 -40.75 1.08
N ALA A 2 -2.29 -40.64 0.63
CA ALA A 2 -1.91 -39.61 -0.33
C ALA A 2 -2.60 -39.94 -1.65
N GLY A 3 -3.40 -39.01 -2.19
CA GLY A 3 -4.04 -39.17 -3.49
C GLY A 3 -3.00 -39.18 -4.61
N GLU A 4 -3.34 -39.78 -5.74
CA GLU A 4 -2.51 -39.73 -6.96
C GLU A 4 -2.37 -38.28 -7.49
N HIS A 5 -3.41 -37.47 -7.24
CA HIS A 5 -3.45 -36.06 -7.60
C HIS A 5 -3.78 -35.19 -6.38
N ARG A 6 -3.39 -33.91 -6.45
CA ARG A 6 -3.59 -32.97 -5.34
C ARG A 6 -5.00 -32.42 -5.32
N LEU A 7 -5.47 -31.85 -6.42
CA LEU A 7 -6.76 -31.16 -6.49
C LEU A 7 -7.53 -31.54 -7.76
N LEU A 8 -8.83 -31.76 -7.59
CA LEU A 8 -9.81 -31.65 -8.67
C LEU A 8 -10.68 -30.41 -8.40
N LEU A 9 -10.63 -29.44 -9.31
CA LEU A 9 -11.59 -28.35 -9.38
C LEU A 9 -12.71 -28.81 -10.31
N ASP A 10 -13.84 -29.22 -9.75
CA ASP A 10 -14.89 -29.89 -10.51
C ASP A 10 -16.04 -28.96 -10.88
N ASN A 11 -16.55 -29.07 -12.11
CA ASN A 11 -17.81 -28.46 -12.54
C ASN A 11 -17.85 -26.92 -12.52
N ALA A 12 -16.76 -26.25 -12.90
CA ALA A 12 -16.78 -24.81 -13.08
C ALA A 12 -17.78 -24.41 -14.18
N GLN A 13 -18.60 -23.37 -13.92
CA GLN A 13 -19.49 -22.80 -14.92
C GLN A 13 -18.69 -22.30 -16.13
N GLN A 14 -17.53 -21.69 -15.86
CA GLN A 14 -16.60 -21.20 -16.87
C GLN A 14 -15.17 -21.29 -16.36
N LEU A 15 -14.26 -21.67 -17.24
CA LEU A 15 -12.82 -21.66 -17.03
C LEU A 15 -12.17 -20.75 -18.07
N VAL A 16 -11.48 -19.72 -17.59
CA VAL A 16 -10.73 -18.79 -18.42
C VAL A 16 -9.33 -19.38 -18.63
N LEU A 17 -9.06 -19.89 -19.82
CA LEU A 17 -7.76 -20.47 -20.17
C LEU A 17 -6.73 -19.41 -20.57
N VAL A 18 -7.22 -18.25 -21.05
CA VAL A 18 -6.44 -17.17 -21.69
C VAL A 18 -5.87 -17.59 -23.04
N CYS A 19 -5.14 -18.71 -23.11
CA CYS A 19 -4.57 -19.28 -24.33
C CYS A 19 -4.61 -20.82 -24.31
N THR A 20 -4.52 -21.47 -25.48
CA THR A 20 -4.68 -22.94 -25.60
C THR A 20 -3.70 -23.62 -26.54
N LYS A 21 -2.86 -22.87 -27.28
CA LYS A 21 -1.93 -23.39 -28.29
C LYS A 21 -0.47 -23.25 -27.86
N GLY A 22 -0.22 -23.04 -26.57
CA GLY A 22 1.12 -22.84 -26.01
C GLY A 22 1.69 -21.45 -26.31
N GLU A 23 0.82 -20.47 -26.57
CA GLU A 23 1.22 -19.08 -26.75
C GLU A 23 1.99 -18.58 -25.52
N LYS A 24 3.15 -17.95 -25.76
CA LYS A 24 3.95 -17.34 -24.69
C LYS A 24 3.41 -15.97 -24.25
N TYR A 25 2.73 -15.27 -25.15
CA TYR A 25 2.13 -13.96 -24.93
C TYR A 25 1.05 -13.72 -26.01
N LEU A 26 0.09 -12.84 -25.70
CA LEU A 26 -0.90 -12.34 -26.66
C LEU A 26 -0.56 -10.90 -27.03
N LEU A 27 -0.69 -10.56 -28.31
CA LEU A 27 -0.66 -9.17 -28.79
C LEU A 27 -2.10 -8.63 -28.87
N GLN A 28 -2.29 -7.34 -29.14
CA GLN A 28 -3.60 -6.68 -29.13
C GLN A 28 -4.72 -7.49 -29.77
N ALA A 29 -4.50 -8.05 -30.97
CA ALA A 29 -5.50 -8.86 -31.67
C ALA A 29 -5.90 -10.13 -30.88
N GLY A 30 -4.94 -10.83 -30.27
CA GLY A 30 -5.20 -12.00 -29.43
C GLY A 30 -5.76 -11.65 -28.06
N MET A 31 -5.49 -10.45 -27.53
CA MET A 31 -6.09 -9.99 -26.27
C MET A 31 -7.60 -9.74 -26.36
N GLN A 32 -8.16 -9.61 -27.58
CA GLN A 32 -9.61 -9.43 -27.78
C GLN A 32 -10.39 -10.75 -27.75
N ASP A 33 -9.71 -11.90 -27.82
CA ASP A 33 -10.35 -13.22 -27.92
C ASP A 33 -9.65 -14.21 -26.99
N LEU A 34 -10.06 -14.21 -25.73
CA LEU A 34 -9.52 -15.12 -24.72
C LEU A 34 -10.09 -16.51 -24.90
N ALA A 35 -9.25 -17.54 -24.75
CA ALA A 35 -9.74 -18.91 -24.71
C ALA A 35 -10.55 -19.16 -23.44
N LEU A 36 -11.80 -19.61 -23.61
CA LEU A 36 -12.74 -19.93 -22.54
C LEU A 36 -13.25 -21.37 -22.69
N LEU A 37 -13.62 -22.00 -21.58
CA LEU A 37 -14.27 -23.30 -21.58
C LEU A 37 -15.42 -23.33 -20.57
N ASP A 38 -16.64 -23.55 -21.04
CA ASP A 38 -17.80 -23.68 -20.18
C ASP A 38 -17.98 -25.13 -19.69
N ASN A 39 -18.55 -25.29 -18.49
CA ASN A 39 -18.75 -26.59 -17.83
C ASN A 39 -17.46 -27.41 -17.80
N ALA A 40 -16.44 -26.88 -17.13
CA ALA A 40 -15.07 -27.36 -17.18
C ALA A 40 -14.57 -27.85 -15.82
N SER A 41 -13.60 -28.76 -15.84
CA SER A 41 -12.88 -29.20 -14.65
C SER A 41 -11.36 -29.12 -14.88
N VAL A 42 -10.62 -28.95 -13.78
CA VAL A 42 -9.14 -28.85 -13.79
C VAL A 42 -8.56 -29.84 -12.80
N VAL A 43 -7.57 -30.62 -13.26
CA VAL A 43 -6.79 -31.54 -12.43
C VAL A 43 -5.42 -30.96 -12.15
N ILE A 44 -5.05 -30.89 -10.87
CA ILE A 44 -3.75 -30.43 -10.40
C ILE A 44 -2.99 -31.60 -9.74
N GLY A 45 -1.77 -31.84 -10.21
CA GLY A 45 -0.90 -32.89 -9.71
C GLY A 45 -0.29 -32.56 -8.34
N THR A 46 0.32 -33.57 -7.72
CA THR A 46 1.06 -33.43 -6.46
C THR A 46 2.33 -32.58 -6.59
N ASP A 47 2.81 -32.33 -7.81
CA ASP A 47 3.86 -31.36 -8.13
C ASP A 47 3.35 -29.92 -8.24
N GLY A 48 2.03 -29.70 -8.17
CA GLY A 48 1.39 -28.40 -8.29
C GLY A 48 1.12 -27.94 -9.72
N CYS A 49 1.46 -28.75 -10.73
CA CYS A 49 1.19 -28.42 -12.13
C CYS A 49 -0.21 -28.89 -12.56
N VAL A 50 -0.81 -28.15 -13.50
CA VAL A 50 -2.04 -28.59 -14.19
C VAL A 50 -1.71 -29.83 -15.01
N LYS A 51 -2.47 -30.91 -14.79
CA LYS A 51 -2.31 -32.19 -15.50
C LYS A 51 -3.34 -32.38 -16.59
N ALA A 52 -4.54 -31.85 -16.38
CA ALA A 52 -5.59 -31.87 -17.37
C ALA A 52 -6.54 -30.69 -17.18
N VAL A 53 -7.06 -30.23 -18.31
CA VAL A 53 -8.15 -29.26 -18.40
C VAL A 53 -9.09 -29.75 -19.49
N GLY A 54 -10.39 -29.70 -19.24
CA GLY A 54 -11.37 -30.10 -20.22
C GLY A 54 -12.80 -29.92 -19.72
N HIS A 55 -13.76 -30.31 -20.53
CA HIS A 55 -15.15 -30.39 -20.10
C HIS A 55 -15.28 -31.33 -18.90
N ALA A 56 -16.13 -30.97 -17.94
CA ALA A 56 -16.24 -31.64 -16.66
C ALA A 56 -16.50 -33.15 -16.82
N ASP A 57 -17.39 -33.54 -17.73
CA ASP A 57 -17.71 -34.95 -17.98
C ASP A 57 -16.53 -35.73 -18.56
N ALA A 58 -15.76 -35.11 -19.45
CA ALA A 58 -14.57 -35.72 -20.03
C ALA A 58 -13.48 -35.93 -18.96
N ILE A 59 -13.27 -34.94 -18.09
CA ILE A 59 -12.32 -35.05 -16.97
C ILE A 59 -12.78 -36.12 -15.98
N ARG A 60 -14.07 -36.16 -15.62
CA ARG A 60 -14.62 -37.21 -14.73
C ARG A 60 -14.45 -38.60 -15.32
N GLN A 61 -14.67 -38.77 -16.61
CA GLN A 61 -14.46 -40.04 -17.29
C GLN A 61 -12.98 -40.42 -17.29
N GLN A 62 -12.10 -39.51 -17.72
CA GLN A 62 -10.66 -39.74 -17.84
C GLN A 62 -10.01 -40.05 -16.48
N PHE A 63 -10.48 -39.42 -15.40
CA PHE A 63 -9.92 -39.57 -14.06
C PHE A 63 -10.88 -40.31 -13.11
N SER A 64 -11.75 -41.17 -13.64
CA SER A 64 -12.79 -41.88 -12.88
C SER A 64 -12.24 -42.84 -11.81
N GLU A 65 -11.06 -43.40 -12.02
CA GLU A 65 -10.36 -44.28 -11.07
C GLU A 65 -9.29 -43.54 -10.24
N ALA A 66 -9.06 -42.25 -10.52
CA ALA A 66 -8.02 -41.47 -9.86
C ALA A 66 -8.46 -41.02 -8.46
N SER A 67 -7.48 -40.83 -7.58
CA SER A 67 -7.71 -40.30 -6.23
C SER A 67 -7.15 -38.89 -6.07
N PHE A 68 -7.89 -38.03 -5.36
CA PHE A 68 -7.54 -36.63 -5.13
C PHE A 68 -7.42 -36.37 -3.62
N GLU A 69 -6.40 -35.63 -3.20
CA GLU A 69 -6.29 -35.17 -1.80
C GLU A 69 -7.47 -34.27 -1.41
N LYS A 70 -7.94 -33.45 -2.35
CA LYS A 70 -9.12 -32.58 -2.17
C LYS A 70 -9.86 -32.35 -3.48
N ILE A 71 -11.20 -32.39 -3.41
CA ILE A 71 -12.09 -32.02 -4.51
C ILE A 71 -12.80 -30.73 -4.12
N ILE A 72 -12.86 -29.76 -5.03
CA ILE A 72 -13.55 -28.48 -4.83
C ILE A 72 -14.66 -28.41 -5.86
N ASP A 73 -15.90 -28.32 -5.39
CA ASP A 73 -17.06 -28.07 -6.24
C ASP A 73 -17.09 -26.60 -6.69
N CYS A 74 -16.94 -26.40 -7.99
CA CYS A 74 -16.93 -25.12 -8.68
C CYS A 74 -18.26 -24.83 -9.41
N SER A 75 -19.32 -25.58 -9.14
CA SER A 75 -20.66 -25.35 -9.72
C SER A 75 -21.09 -23.88 -9.57
N GLY A 76 -21.46 -23.25 -10.68
CA GLY A 76 -21.85 -21.83 -10.73
C GLY A 76 -20.70 -20.83 -10.58
N LYS A 77 -19.44 -21.28 -10.54
CA LYS A 77 -18.26 -20.42 -10.34
C LYS A 77 -17.39 -20.34 -11.59
N CYS A 78 -16.59 -19.29 -11.67
CA CYS A 78 -15.57 -19.10 -12.70
C CYS A 78 -14.17 -19.36 -12.14
N ILE A 79 -13.32 -20.04 -12.90
CA ILE A 79 -11.91 -20.27 -12.59
C ILE A 79 -11.07 -19.42 -13.55
N LEU A 80 -10.11 -18.66 -13.01
CA LEU A 80 -9.15 -17.86 -13.79
C LEU A 80 -7.72 -18.22 -13.40
N PRO A 81 -6.72 -17.97 -14.28
CA PRO A 81 -5.32 -17.99 -13.89
C PRO A 81 -5.10 -16.89 -12.85
N GLY A 82 -4.37 -17.22 -11.80
CA GLY A 82 -4.07 -16.30 -10.72
C GLY A 82 -2.61 -16.41 -10.32
N LYS A 83 -2.15 -15.39 -9.61
CA LYS A 83 -0.85 -15.38 -8.95
C LYS A 83 -1.09 -15.23 -7.47
N ASN A 84 -0.51 -16.09 -6.66
CA ASN A 84 -0.61 -15.94 -5.21
C ASN A 84 0.45 -14.94 -4.70
N ALA A 85 0.33 -14.52 -3.43
CA ALA A 85 1.23 -13.55 -2.81
C ALA A 85 2.71 -13.98 -2.84
N THR A 86 2.99 -15.28 -2.68
CA THR A 86 4.35 -15.83 -2.72
C THR A 86 4.95 -15.73 -4.11
N GLU A 87 4.21 -16.16 -5.14
CA GLU A 87 4.66 -16.03 -6.53
C GLU A 87 4.85 -14.56 -6.92
N ALA A 88 3.94 -13.68 -6.47
CA ALA A 88 4.07 -12.24 -6.69
C ALA A 88 5.33 -11.68 -6.01
N THR A 89 5.62 -12.14 -4.79
CA THR A 89 6.84 -11.80 -4.07
C THR A 89 8.09 -12.25 -4.83
N ASP A 90 8.11 -13.50 -5.31
CA ASP A 90 9.25 -14.06 -6.04
C ASP A 90 9.55 -13.28 -7.32
N ASP A 91 8.51 -12.87 -8.04
CA ASP A 91 8.61 -12.05 -9.24
C ASP A 91 9.04 -10.61 -8.96
N ILE A 92 8.52 -9.99 -7.91
CA ILE A 92 8.98 -8.67 -7.46
C ILE A 92 10.48 -8.69 -7.19
N ILE A 93 10.95 -9.72 -6.47
CA ILE A 93 12.35 -9.85 -6.09
C ILE A 93 13.23 -10.19 -7.29
N SER A 94 12.79 -11.12 -8.15
CA SER A 94 13.63 -11.66 -9.22
C SER A 94 13.63 -10.82 -10.48
N ASN A 95 12.55 -10.06 -10.75
CA ASN A 95 12.35 -9.35 -12.00
C ASN A 95 12.15 -7.84 -11.80
N HIS A 96 11.24 -7.43 -10.91
CA HIS A 96 10.88 -6.02 -10.78
C HIS A 96 11.98 -5.19 -10.12
N LEU A 97 12.49 -5.62 -8.96
CA LEU A 97 13.53 -4.89 -8.22
C LEU A 97 14.84 -4.76 -9.02
N PRO A 98 15.34 -5.79 -9.73
CA PRO A 98 16.48 -5.64 -10.63
C PRO A 98 16.23 -4.62 -11.74
N LYS A 99 15.05 -4.65 -12.37
CA LYS A 99 14.72 -3.67 -13.42
C LYS A 99 14.61 -2.26 -12.87
N LEU A 100 14.00 -2.08 -11.70
CA LEU A 100 13.91 -0.79 -11.01
C LEU A 100 15.30 -0.25 -10.69
N LYS A 101 16.22 -1.10 -10.20
CA LYS A 101 17.61 -0.73 -9.94
C LYS A 101 18.31 -0.25 -11.21
N GLU A 102 18.14 -0.96 -12.33
CA GLU A 102 18.69 -0.57 -13.63
C GLU A 102 18.18 0.81 -14.07
N LEU A 103 16.85 1.02 -14.07
CA LEU A 103 16.23 2.29 -14.46
C LEU A 103 16.67 3.45 -13.55
N ASN A 104 16.83 3.20 -12.25
CA ASN A 104 17.28 4.21 -11.30
C ASN A 104 18.77 4.57 -11.50
N LEU A 105 19.62 3.60 -11.84
CA LEU A 105 21.04 3.84 -12.18
C LEU A 105 21.20 4.59 -13.50
N ASN A 106 20.32 4.36 -14.47
CA ASN A 106 20.30 5.07 -15.74
C ASN A 106 19.72 6.49 -15.64
N GLY A 107 19.13 6.85 -14.49
CA GLY A 107 18.50 8.15 -14.26
C GLY A 107 17.15 8.30 -14.96
N GLU A 108 16.54 7.20 -15.43
CA GLU A 108 15.20 7.21 -16.05
C GLU A 108 14.11 7.41 -15.00
N ILE A 109 14.34 6.91 -13.78
CA ILE A 109 13.48 7.08 -12.62
C ILE A 109 14.32 7.47 -11.40
N HIS A 110 13.65 8.02 -10.39
CA HIS A 110 14.24 8.31 -9.09
C HIS A 110 13.36 7.73 -8.00
N VAL A 111 13.80 6.62 -7.41
CA VAL A 111 13.08 5.92 -6.34
C VAL A 111 13.99 5.83 -5.13
N ASN A 112 13.49 6.29 -3.97
CA ASN A 112 14.24 6.27 -2.71
C ASN A 112 13.67 5.28 -1.70
N ASN A 113 12.41 4.88 -1.86
CA ASN A 113 11.68 4.08 -0.88
C ASN A 113 11.11 2.80 -1.52
N ILE A 114 10.94 1.76 -0.72
CA ILE A 114 10.18 0.56 -1.04
C ILE A 114 9.01 0.42 -0.09
N ASP A 115 7.86 0.05 -0.64
CA ASP A 115 6.58 -0.09 0.04
C ASP A 115 5.94 -1.45 -0.28
N VAL A 116 5.20 -1.99 0.68
CA VAL A 116 4.39 -3.20 0.59
C VAL A 116 3.14 -2.98 1.43
N PHE A 117 1.98 -3.38 0.93
CA PHE A 117 0.78 -3.46 1.74
C PHE A 117 0.74 -4.76 2.54
N CYS A 118 1.21 -4.70 3.79
CA CYS A 118 1.28 -5.84 4.71
C CYS A 118 -0.07 -6.08 5.39
N GLU A 119 -0.89 -6.93 4.78
CA GLU A 119 -2.28 -7.13 5.15
C GLU A 119 -2.75 -8.56 4.86
N LYS A 120 -3.66 -9.07 5.69
CA LYS A 120 -4.30 -10.38 5.51
C LYS A 120 -5.02 -10.43 4.18
N GLY A 121 -4.65 -11.41 3.36
CA GLY A 121 -5.21 -11.60 2.02
C GLY A 121 -4.52 -10.77 0.93
N VAL A 122 -3.47 -10.01 1.27
CA VAL A 122 -2.64 -9.26 0.32
C VAL A 122 -1.20 -9.79 0.35
N PHE A 123 -0.31 -9.21 1.16
CA PHE A 123 1.01 -9.75 1.47
C PHE A 123 1.11 -10.00 2.98
N ASP A 124 1.41 -11.23 3.37
CA ASP A 124 1.64 -11.57 4.76
C ASP A 124 3.01 -11.08 5.26
N LEU A 125 3.30 -11.27 6.55
CA LEU A 125 4.58 -10.86 7.15
C LEU A 125 5.80 -11.48 6.46
N ASN A 126 5.70 -12.71 5.96
CA ASN A 126 6.82 -13.38 5.31
C ASN A 126 7.09 -12.77 3.94
N CYS A 127 6.04 -12.60 3.12
CA CYS A 127 6.13 -11.94 1.82
C CYS A 127 6.66 -10.51 1.96
N THR A 128 6.07 -9.74 2.87
CA THR A 128 6.48 -8.37 3.19
C THR A 128 7.96 -8.32 3.59
N ARG A 129 8.39 -9.17 4.53
CA ARG A 129 9.80 -9.24 4.96
C ARG A 129 10.74 -9.47 3.79
N ARG A 130 10.43 -10.44 2.93
CA ARG A 130 11.27 -10.80 1.76
C ARG A 130 11.38 -9.64 0.77
N ILE A 131 10.27 -8.98 0.44
CA ILE A 131 10.25 -7.85 -0.49
C ILE A 131 11.05 -6.67 0.09
N LEU A 132 10.77 -6.28 1.33
CA LEU A 132 11.41 -5.13 1.98
C LEU A 132 12.92 -5.35 2.17
N GLN A 133 13.35 -6.55 2.55
CA GLN A 133 14.77 -6.88 2.65
C GLN A 133 15.47 -6.84 1.29
N ALA A 134 14.84 -7.34 0.23
CA ALA A 134 15.38 -7.26 -1.13
C ALA A 134 15.51 -5.81 -1.62
N GLY A 135 14.50 -4.97 -1.38
CA GLY A 135 14.54 -3.54 -1.68
C GLY A 135 15.65 -2.80 -0.93
N LYS A 136 15.78 -3.08 0.37
CA LYS A 136 16.88 -2.55 1.18
C LYS A 136 18.25 -2.98 0.64
N GLY A 137 18.37 -4.22 0.16
CA GLY A 137 19.59 -4.75 -0.46
C GLY A 137 20.04 -4.01 -1.72
N ILE A 138 19.14 -3.29 -2.39
CA ILE A 138 19.47 -2.44 -3.55
C ILE A 138 19.52 -0.94 -3.22
N GLY A 139 19.44 -0.57 -1.93
CA GLY A 139 19.62 0.80 -1.45
C GLY A 139 18.33 1.60 -1.24
N LEU A 140 17.15 0.96 -1.26
CA LEU A 140 15.88 1.63 -0.97
C LEU A 140 15.63 1.70 0.55
N GLN A 141 15.05 2.81 1.01
CA GLN A 141 14.57 2.95 2.39
C GLN A 141 13.22 2.23 2.54
N ILE A 142 13.03 1.54 3.66
CA ILE A 142 11.78 0.81 3.92
C ILE A 142 10.75 1.78 4.45
N ASN A 143 9.68 2.02 3.68
CA ASN A 143 8.49 2.77 4.07
C ASN A 143 7.27 2.01 3.58
N PHE A 144 6.46 1.45 4.48
CA PHE A 144 5.40 0.52 4.03
C PHE A 144 4.07 0.66 4.77
N HIS A 145 3.02 0.07 4.21
CA HIS A 145 1.68 0.09 4.80
C HIS A 145 1.48 -1.16 5.66
N GLY A 146 0.97 -0.97 6.89
CA GLY A 146 0.74 -2.10 7.79
C GLY A 146 -0.17 -1.78 8.95
N ASP A 147 -0.77 -2.84 9.50
CA ASP A 147 -1.73 -2.77 10.61
C ASP A 147 -2.92 -1.83 10.34
N GLU A 148 -3.39 -1.79 9.08
CA GLU A 148 -4.54 -0.97 8.65
C GLU A 148 -5.88 -1.61 9.01
N LEU A 149 -6.12 -2.86 8.55
CA LEU A 149 -7.41 -3.52 8.70
C LEU A 149 -7.34 -4.67 9.70
N HIS A 150 -6.19 -5.34 9.81
CA HIS A 150 -5.96 -6.41 10.78
C HIS A 150 -4.68 -6.18 11.59
N PRO A 151 -4.60 -6.71 12.83
CA PRO A 151 -3.41 -6.62 13.67
C PRO A 151 -2.33 -7.58 13.17
N MET A 152 -1.60 -7.18 12.14
CA MET A 152 -0.60 -7.99 11.44
C MET A 152 0.73 -8.04 12.17
N LYS A 153 0.98 -7.15 13.14
CA LYS A 153 2.28 -6.92 13.80
C LYS A 153 3.32 -6.32 12.85
N SER A 154 2.84 -5.44 11.98
CA SER A 154 3.66 -4.77 10.96
C SER A 154 4.61 -3.78 11.62
N ALA A 155 4.17 -3.08 12.68
CA ALA A 155 5.02 -2.19 13.46
C ALA A 155 6.27 -2.88 14.03
N GLU A 156 6.12 -4.08 14.59
CA GLU A 156 7.21 -4.89 15.11
C GLU A 156 8.17 -5.33 13.99
N LEU A 157 7.64 -5.79 12.85
CA LEU A 157 8.44 -6.15 11.68
C LEU A 157 9.23 -4.95 11.14
N GLY A 158 8.58 -3.79 11.02
CA GLY A 158 9.22 -2.58 10.52
C GLY A 158 10.35 -2.12 11.43
N ALA A 159 10.15 -2.16 12.76
CA ALA A 159 11.20 -1.86 13.73
C ALA A 159 12.38 -2.85 13.62
N GLU A 160 12.11 -4.16 13.48
CA GLU A 160 13.14 -5.19 13.27
C GLU A 160 13.98 -4.94 12.01
N LEU A 161 13.33 -4.56 10.90
CA LEU A 161 13.98 -4.35 9.61
C LEU A 161 14.65 -2.96 9.48
N GLY A 162 14.45 -2.08 10.46
CA GLY A 162 14.92 -0.69 10.42
C GLY A 162 14.19 0.15 9.38
N ALA A 163 12.85 0.04 9.37
CA ALA A 163 11.99 0.90 8.57
C ALA A 163 12.12 2.37 8.96
N GLN A 164 12.06 3.24 7.96
CA GLN A 164 12.06 4.69 8.16
C GLN A 164 10.66 5.16 8.59
N ALA A 165 9.61 4.58 8.01
CA ALA A 165 8.23 4.88 8.34
C ALA A 165 7.27 3.70 8.08
N ILE A 166 6.14 3.70 8.77
CA ILE A 166 5.02 2.79 8.54
C ILE A 166 3.73 3.62 8.50
N SER A 167 2.93 3.42 7.46
CA SER A 167 1.64 4.09 7.26
C SER A 167 0.51 3.28 7.89
N HIS A 168 -0.63 3.95 8.17
CA HIS A 168 -1.86 3.38 8.76
C HIS A 168 -1.83 3.21 10.29
N LEU A 169 -1.57 1.99 10.79
CA LEU A 169 -1.43 1.66 12.21
C LEU A 169 -2.72 1.77 13.05
N GLU A 170 -3.90 1.61 12.45
CA GLU A 170 -5.20 1.55 13.12
C GLU A 170 -5.30 0.37 14.11
N GLU A 171 -4.71 -0.78 13.74
CA GLU A 171 -4.69 -2.03 14.52
C GLU A 171 -3.31 -2.34 15.15
N ILE A 172 -2.48 -1.31 15.34
CA ILE A 172 -1.17 -1.45 16.00
C ILE A 172 -1.30 -1.98 17.44
N SER A 173 -0.36 -2.85 17.82
CA SER A 173 -0.19 -3.37 19.18
C SER A 173 0.59 -2.41 20.08
N ASP A 174 0.56 -2.66 21.39
CA ASP A 174 1.35 -1.89 22.36
C ASP A 174 2.85 -2.16 22.20
N GLU A 175 3.20 -3.40 21.90
CA GLU A 175 4.56 -3.83 21.58
C GLU A 175 5.07 -3.14 20.31
N GLY A 176 4.21 -3.00 19.29
CA GLY A 176 4.50 -2.27 18.06
C GLY A 176 4.79 -0.80 18.31
N ILE A 177 3.97 -0.12 19.13
CA ILE A 177 4.22 1.28 19.54
C ILE A 177 5.59 1.42 20.21
N ALA A 178 5.90 0.55 21.18
CA ALA A 178 7.18 0.58 21.89
C ALA A 178 8.37 0.29 20.95
N ALA A 179 8.21 -0.67 20.03
CA ALA A 179 9.24 -1.02 19.06
C ALA A 179 9.54 0.14 18.10
N MET A 180 8.51 0.80 17.57
CA MET A 180 8.67 1.97 16.70
C MET A 180 9.37 3.14 17.41
N ALA A 181 8.99 3.42 18.67
CA ALA A 181 9.60 4.49 19.46
C ALA A 181 11.10 4.24 19.71
N SER A 182 11.46 2.99 19.98
CA SER A 182 12.85 2.55 20.17
C SER A 182 13.66 2.64 18.87
N ALA A 183 13.11 2.13 17.76
CA ALA A 183 13.76 2.08 16.46
C ALA A 183 13.80 3.44 15.72
N LYS A 184 13.13 4.48 16.25
CA LYS A 184 12.93 5.77 15.57
C LYS A 184 12.26 5.62 14.20
N CYS A 185 11.38 4.62 14.08
CA CYS A 185 10.51 4.42 12.94
C CYS A 185 9.32 5.38 13.05
N ALA A 186 9.05 6.16 12.00
CA ALA A 186 7.93 7.10 12.00
C ALA A 186 6.59 6.37 11.79
N ALA A 187 5.55 6.85 12.47
CA ALA A 187 4.16 6.45 12.24
C ALA A 187 3.48 7.51 11.35
N VAL A 188 3.16 7.16 10.10
CA VAL A 188 2.44 8.05 9.18
C VAL A 188 0.95 7.77 9.31
N LEU A 189 0.24 8.62 10.05
CA LEU A 189 -1.18 8.45 10.30
C LEU A 189 -2.01 9.09 9.18
N LEU A 190 -3.06 8.39 8.75
CA LEU A 190 -3.85 8.69 7.56
C LEU A 190 -5.33 8.96 7.92
N PRO A 191 -5.62 10.11 8.58
CA PRO A 191 -6.94 10.37 9.15
C PRO A 191 -8.08 10.43 8.13
N THR A 192 -7.77 10.82 6.89
CA THR A 192 -8.70 10.86 5.76
C THR A 192 -9.18 9.47 5.38
N THR A 193 -8.28 8.49 5.29
CA THR A 193 -8.64 7.09 4.98
C THR A 193 -9.44 6.46 6.11
N ALA A 194 -8.98 6.61 7.36
CA ALA A 194 -9.70 6.14 8.52
C ALA A 194 -11.13 6.74 8.60
N TYR A 195 -11.30 8.00 8.22
CA TYR A 195 -12.61 8.64 8.15
C TYR A 195 -13.48 8.10 7.00
N MET A 196 -12.97 8.07 5.76
CA MET A 196 -13.74 7.68 4.57
C MET A 196 -14.18 6.21 4.65
N LEU A 197 -13.30 5.33 5.11
CA LEU A 197 -13.55 3.90 5.27
C LEU A 197 -14.21 3.55 6.61
N ARG A 198 -14.45 4.55 7.48
CA ARG A 198 -15.05 4.39 8.81
C ARG A 198 -14.28 3.39 9.69
N LEU A 199 -12.95 3.41 9.58
CA LEU A 199 -12.07 2.59 10.38
C LEU A 199 -11.94 3.15 11.81
N LYS A 200 -11.47 2.29 12.70
CA LYS A 200 -10.95 2.71 14.00
C LYS A 200 -9.82 3.71 13.79
N GLN A 201 -9.74 4.73 14.63
CA GLN A 201 -8.64 5.70 14.55
C GLN A 201 -7.36 5.10 15.17
N PRO A 202 -6.18 5.31 14.57
CA PRO A 202 -4.92 4.90 15.16
C PRO A 202 -4.69 5.60 16.51
N GLN A 203 -3.95 4.94 17.40
CA GLN A 203 -3.75 5.38 18.79
C GLN A 203 -2.77 6.56 18.94
N ALA A 204 -2.96 7.65 18.19
CA ALA A 204 -2.03 8.78 18.08
C ALA A 204 -1.61 9.35 19.45
N ARG A 205 -2.56 9.50 20.39
CA ARG A 205 -2.22 10.00 21.74
C ARG A 205 -1.23 9.13 22.48
N LYS A 206 -1.36 7.81 22.35
CA LYS A 206 -0.48 6.83 22.98
C LYS A 206 0.88 6.84 22.30
N MET A 207 0.90 6.77 20.97
CA MET A 207 2.13 6.88 20.16
C MET A 207 2.96 8.13 20.54
N LEU A 208 2.32 9.30 20.60
CA LEU A 208 2.98 10.55 20.99
C LEU A 208 3.54 10.49 22.43
N LYS A 209 2.79 9.91 23.37
CA LYS A 209 3.21 9.78 24.78
C LYS A 209 4.40 8.82 24.94
N GLU A 210 4.41 7.73 24.18
CA GLU A 210 5.48 6.71 24.18
C GLU A 210 6.70 7.13 23.35
N GLY A 211 6.68 8.31 22.72
CA GLY A 211 7.82 8.87 22.00
C GLY A 211 7.99 8.38 20.56
N VAL A 212 6.92 7.87 19.94
CA VAL A 212 6.88 7.58 18.49
C VAL A 212 6.90 8.90 17.71
N ILE A 213 7.65 8.93 16.61
CA ILE A 213 7.65 10.06 15.67
C ILE A 213 6.38 9.96 14.83
N VAL A 214 5.38 10.79 15.12
CA VAL A 214 4.11 10.81 14.39
C VAL A 214 4.16 11.81 13.24
N ALA A 215 3.90 11.34 12.03
CA ALA A 215 3.72 12.12 10.81
C ALA A 215 2.26 12.00 10.31
N LEU A 216 1.85 12.91 9.42
CA LEU A 216 0.53 12.87 8.80
C LEU A 216 0.64 12.78 7.28
N GLY A 217 -0.23 11.99 6.68
CA GLY A 217 -0.41 11.89 5.23
C GLY A 217 -1.90 11.95 4.87
N SER A 218 -2.19 12.39 3.65
CA SER A 218 -3.57 12.42 3.15
C SER A 218 -4.04 11.08 2.57
N ASP A 219 -3.08 10.20 2.26
CA ASP A 219 -3.32 8.94 1.55
C ASP A 219 -4.22 9.15 0.33
N PHE A 220 -3.89 10.16 -0.47
CA PHE A 220 -4.69 10.48 -1.65
C PHE A 220 -4.66 9.31 -2.63
N ASN A 221 -5.77 8.60 -2.70
CA ASN A 221 -5.96 7.42 -3.55
C ASN A 221 -7.45 7.28 -3.91
N PRO A 222 -7.84 6.34 -4.80
CA PRO A 222 -9.25 6.17 -5.21
C PRO A 222 -10.24 5.92 -4.07
N ASN A 223 -9.80 5.33 -2.94
CA ASN A 223 -10.62 5.11 -1.76
C ASN A 223 -10.69 6.34 -0.84
N ALA A 224 -9.67 7.19 -0.85
CA ALA A 224 -9.56 8.39 -0.04
C ALA A 224 -9.21 9.62 -0.92
N TYR A 225 -10.22 10.17 -1.59
CA TYR A 225 -10.06 11.31 -2.50
C TYR A 225 -9.93 12.65 -1.72
N CYS A 226 -8.83 12.81 -0.99
CA CYS A 226 -8.48 14.05 -0.30
C CYS A 226 -6.97 14.33 -0.44
N TYR A 227 -6.61 15.45 -1.06
CA TYR A 227 -5.23 15.94 -1.14
C TYR A 227 -5.00 17.21 -0.29
N SER A 228 -5.99 17.59 0.52
CA SER A 228 -5.92 18.79 1.37
C SER A 228 -5.24 18.48 2.70
N MET A 229 -3.95 18.78 2.83
CA MET A 229 -3.23 18.63 4.11
C MET A 229 -3.83 19.43 5.28
N PRO A 230 -4.42 20.63 5.08
CA PRO A 230 -5.19 21.28 6.15
C PRO A 230 -6.35 20.44 6.69
N MET A 231 -7.07 19.72 5.81
CA MET A 231 -8.11 18.78 6.22
C MET A 231 -7.55 17.59 7.00
N VAL A 232 -6.41 17.06 6.56
CA VAL A 232 -5.70 15.99 7.26
C VAL A 232 -5.35 16.41 8.69
N MET A 233 -4.77 17.61 8.86
CA MET A 233 -4.46 18.16 10.19
C MET A 233 -5.71 18.38 11.04
N HIS A 234 -6.80 18.90 10.44
CA HIS A 234 -8.06 19.09 11.15
C HIS A 234 -8.62 17.76 11.67
N LEU A 235 -8.69 16.74 10.82
CA LEU A 235 -9.18 15.41 11.21
C LEU A 235 -8.28 14.74 12.25
N ALA A 236 -6.95 14.92 12.17
CA ALA A 236 -6.05 14.46 13.21
C ALA A 236 -6.34 15.12 14.57
N CYS A 237 -6.67 16.41 14.58
CA CYS A 237 -7.09 17.09 15.80
C CYS A 237 -8.42 16.56 16.35
N VAL A 238 -9.43 16.42 15.50
CA VAL A 238 -10.79 16.03 15.92
C VAL A 238 -10.89 14.55 16.27
N ASN A 239 -10.41 13.67 15.39
CA ASN A 239 -10.62 12.22 15.51
C ASN A 239 -9.50 11.54 16.32
N MET A 240 -8.26 12.04 16.22
CA MET A 240 -7.10 11.45 16.90
C MET A 240 -6.65 12.23 18.15
N LYS A 241 -7.35 13.33 18.48
CA LYS A 241 -7.11 14.19 19.66
C LYS A 241 -5.71 14.79 19.72
N MET A 242 -5.09 15.01 18.56
CA MET A 242 -3.84 15.77 18.47
C MET A 242 -4.12 17.26 18.71
N SER A 243 -3.20 17.96 19.35
CA SER A 243 -3.21 19.42 19.37
C SER A 243 -2.84 19.98 18.00
N MET A 244 -3.23 21.22 17.71
CA MET A 244 -2.86 21.88 16.45
C MET A 244 -1.33 21.95 16.26
N LYS A 245 -0.56 22.09 17.36
CA LYS A 245 0.91 22.11 17.32
C LYS A 245 1.48 20.75 16.92
N GLU A 246 0.96 19.67 17.50
CA GLU A 246 1.33 18.30 17.14
C GLU A 246 0.97 18.00 15.69
N ALA A 247 -0.22 18.40 15.22
CA ALA A 247 -0.65 18.20 13.84
C ALA A 247 0.22 18.98 12.83
N LEU A 248 0.56 20.23 13.11
CA LEU A 248 1.45 21.03 12.26
C LEU A 248 2.84 20.40 12.16
N ALA A 249 3.43 19.98 13.29
CA ALA A 249 4.74 19.31 13.29
C ALA A 249 4.69 17.97 12.54
N ALA A 250 3.60 17.20 12.73
CA ALA A 250 3.39 15.93 12.06
C ALA A 250 3.27 16.07 10.53
N ALA A 251 2.59 17.11 10.04
CA ALA A 251 2.42 17.39 8.62
C ALA A 251 3.61 18.11 7.95
N THR A 252 4.64 18.49 8.71
CA THR A 252 5.80 19.24 8.21
C THR A 252 7.11 18.50 8.50
N ILE A 253 7.78 18.79 9.61
CA ILE A 253 9.11 18.26 9.92
C ILE A 253 9.12 16.74 10.11
N ASN A 254 8.08 16.16 10.72
CA ASN A 254 8.02 14.71 10.90
C ASN A 254 7.66 13.98 9.60
N ALA A 255 6.82 14.58 8.74
CA ALA A 255 6.59 14.07 7.39
C ALA A 255 7.88 14.11 6.55
N ALA A 256 8.69 15.18 6.69
CA ALA A 256 10.01 15.23 6.06
C ALA A 256 10.97 14.17 6.65
N TYR A 257 10.91 13.89 7.95
CA TYR A 257 11.68 12.82 8.58
C TYR A 257 11.27 11.43 8.05
N ALA A 258 9.97 11.14 7.94
CA ALA A 258 9.45 9.89 7.39
C ALA A 258 9.92 9.61 5.94
N LEU A 259 10.38 10.65 5.22
CA LEU A 259 10.93 10.56 3.88
C LEU A 259 12.47 10.72 3.83
N GLY A 260 13.16 10.72 4.97
CA GLY A 260 14.62 10.90 5.04
C GLY A 260 15.11 12.31 4.62
N ARG A 261 14.23 13.32 4.66
CA ARG A 261 14.43 14.66 4.09
C ARG A 261 14.39 15.81 5.10
N SER A 262 14.23 15.54 6.38
CA SER A 262 14.13 16.57 7.44
C SER A 262 15.36 17.49 7.54
N HIS A 263 16.52 17.06 7.05
CA HIS A 263 17.72 17.89 6.96
C HIS A 263 17.60 19.03 5.93
N MET A 264 16.72 18.91 4.94
CA MET A 264 16.48 19.93 3.90
C MET A 264 15.06 20.51 3.87
N HIS A 265 14.05 19.79 4.39
CA HIS A 265 12.63 20.14 4.28
C HIS A 265 11.93 20.12 5.64
N GLY A 266 10.72 20.67 5.68
CA GLY A 266 9.79 20.53 6.82
C GLY A 266 9.93 21.57 7.92
N SER A 267 10.88 22.50 7.81
CA SER A 267 11.01 23.66 8.71
C SER A 267 11.69 24.84 8.01
N ILE A 268 11.55 26.03 8.60
CA ILE A 268 12.16 27.27 8.11
C ILE A 268 13.42 27.53 8.93
N GLU A 269 14.56 27.10 8.39
CA GLU A 269 15.88 27.22 9.01
C GLU A 269 16.92 27.61 7.95
N ASN A 270 17.98 28.31 8.36
CA ASN A 270 19.07 28.67 7.46
C ASN A 270 19.66 27.42 6.80
N GLY A 271 19.73 27.41 5.46
CA GLY A 271 20.25 26.31 4.66
C GLY A 271 19.21 25.27 4.19
N LYS A 272 17.96 25.31 4.69
CA LYS A 272 16.88 24.44 4.20
C LYS A 272 16.21 25.00 2.94
N GLN A 273 15.48 24.14 2.23
CA GLN A 273 14.79 24.49 1.00
C GLN A 273 13.67 25.51 1.27
N GLY A 274 13.60 26.57 0.46
CA GLY A 274 12.59 27.62 0.55
C GLY A 274 11.23 27.19 0.00
N ASP A 275 10.63 26.16 0.59
CA ASP A 275 9.28 25.70 0.32
C ASP A 275 8.34 26.22 1.42
N LEU A 276 7.42 27.12 1.05
CA LEU A 276 6.64 27.90 2.01
C LEU A 276 5.19 28.05 1.55
N ILE A 277 4.29 28.23 2.51
CA ILE A 277 2.95 28.73 2.26
C ILE A 277 2.77 30.05 3.01
N ILE A 278 2.03 30.98 2.40
CA ILE A 278 1.57 32.21 3.06
C ILE A 278 0.06 32.13 3.11
N ILE A 279 -0.51 32.34 4.30
CA ILE A 279 -1.96 32.34 4.50
C ILE A 279 -2.47 33.76 4.69
N ASN A 280 -3.69 34.03 4.22
CA ASN A 280 -4.42 35.26 4.44
C ASN A 280 -5.06 35.27 5.85
N SER A 281 -4.21 35.16 6.86
CA SER A 281 -4.56 35.27 8.29
C SER A 281 -3.33 35.65 9.10
N SER A 282 -3.52 36.38 10.18
CA SER A 282 -2.43 36.74 11.11
C SER A 282 -2.00 35.58 12.02
N ARG A 283 -2.72 34.45 11.97
CA ARG A 283 -2.54 33.30 12.88
C ARG A 283 -2.58 31.97 12.14
N TRP A 284 -1.52 31.17 12.31
CA TRP A 284 -1.37 29.86 11.66
C TRP A 284 -2.47 28.88 12.06
N GLU A 285 -3.08 29.03 13.24
CA GLU A 285 -4.12 28.13 13.73
C GLU A 285 -5.34 28.09 12.79
N HIS A 286 -5.61 29.16 12.04
CA HIS A 286 -6.71 29.20 11.06
C HIS A 286 -6.55 28.14 9.96
N LEU A 287 -5.30 27.75 9.65
CA LEU A 287 -5.03 26.68 8.68
C LEU A 287 -5.66 25.35 9.12
N ILE A 288 -5.65 25.06 10.42
CA ILE A 288 -6.13 23.79 10.98
C ILE A 288 -7.56 23.92 11.51
N TYR A 289 -7.90 25.06 12.12
CA TYR A 289 -9.22 25.33 12.68
C TYR A 289 -10.33 25.24 11.62
N GLN A 290 -10.10 25.80 10.44
CA GLN A 290 -11.08 25.83 9.37
C GLN A 290 -11.26 24.44 8.74
N PHE A 291 -12.50 23.94 8.70
CA PHE A 291 -12.84 22.63 8.12
C PHE A 291 -12.97 22.65 6.58
N GLY A 292 -12.76 23.78 5.92
CA GLY A 292 -12.83 23.87 4.46
C GLY A 292 -12.83 25.32 4.00
N GLY A 293 -12.51 25.59 2.74
CA GLY A 293 -12.29 26.96 2.25
C GLY A 293 -10.81 27.37 2.22
N HIS A 294 -9.88 26.42 2.34
CA HIS A 294 -8.44 26.70 2.32
C HIS A 294 -7.95 27.29 1.00
N GLN A 295 -8.71 27.14 -0.09
CA GLN A 295 -8.43 27.82 -1.36
C GLN A 295 -8.52 29.35 -1.25
N GLU A 296 -9.29 29.87 -0.29
CA GLU A 296 -9.38 31.31 0.02
C GLU A 296 -8.30 31.71 1.04
N LEU A 297 -7.98 30.81 1.97
CA LEU A 297 -7.00 31.06 3.03
C LEU A 297 -5.55 31.02 2.54
N ILE A 298 -5.16 30.07 1.68
CA ILE A 298 -3.79 29.96 1.19
C ILE A 298 -3.57 31.00 0.09
N GLU A 299 -2.80 32.04 0.40
CA GLU A 299 -2.56 33.16 -0.51
C GLU A 299 -1.40 32.90 -1.46
N TYR A 300 -0.28 32.36 -0.97
CA TYR A 300 0.88 32.02 -1.79
C TYR A 300 1.37 30.60 -1.51
N VAL A 301 1.84 29.93 -2.56
CA VAL A 301 2.68 28.74 -2.45
C VAL A 301 4.02 29.02 -3.13
N ILE A 302 5.09 28.82 -2.38
CA ILE A 302 6.46 29.03 -2.81
C ILE A 302 7.15 27.66 -2.81
N VAL A 303 7.78 27.30 -3.92
CA VAL A 303 8.56 26.07 -4.05
C VAL A 303 9.93 26.41 -4.61
N LYS A 304 10.98 25.97 -3.94
CA LYS A 304 12.39 26.27 -4.28
C LYS A 304 12.62 27.79 -4.41
N GLY A 305 12.02 28.56 -3.51
CA GLY A 305 12.11 30.03 -3.51
C GLY A 305 11.33 30.74 -4.62
N LYS A 306 10.55 30.03 -5.44
CA LYS A 306 9.74 30.61 -6.52
C LYS A 306 8.26 30.57 -6.16
N VAL A 307 7.55 31.68 -6.34
CA VAL A 307 6.09 31.71 -6.23
C VAL A 307 5.50 30.89 -7.39
N ILE A 308 4.88 29.75 -7.07
CA ILE A 308 4.23 28.87 -8.06
C ILE A 308 2.71 29.03 -8.06
N TYR A 309 2.15 29.56 -6.98
CA TYR A 309 0.74 29.85 -6.84
C TYR A 309 0.54 31.16 -6.10
N LYS A 310 -0.39 31.97 -6.60
CA LYS A 310 -0.94 33.13 -5.91
C LYS A 310 -2.46 33.06 -6.04
N ASN A 311 -3.16 33.07 -4.91
CA ASN A 311 -4.60 33.22 -4.90
C ASN A 311 -4.96 34.60 -5.47
N LYS A 312 -5.79 34.61 -6.52
CA LYS A 312 -6.21 35.84 -7.19
C LYS A 312 -7.40 36.52 -6.50
N GLY A 313 -7.92 35.94 -5.42
CA GLY A 313 -9.08 36.46 -4.70
C GLY A 313 -10.31 36.44 -5.59
N ILE A 314 -11.00 35.31 -5.67
CA ILE A 314 -12.34 35.25 -6.27
C ILE A 314 -13.28 34.76 -5.19
N MET A 315 -13.82 35.71 -4.44
CA MET A 315 -15.26 35.88 -4.18
C MET A 315 -15.41 37.12 -3.30
N GLY A 316 -15.72 38.25 -3.96
CA GLY A 316 -16.47 39.30 -3.28
C GLY A 316 -17.87 38.75 -3.06
N TYR A 317 -18.20 38.47 -1.81
CA TYR A 317 -19.59 38.34 -1.38
C TYR A 317 -20.13 39.72 -1.05
#